data_AF-A0A5P2CGI5-F1
#
_entry.id   AF-A0A5P2CGI5-F1
#
_cell.length_a   1.000
_cell.length_b   1.000
_cell.length_c   1.000
_cell.angle_alpha   90.00
_cell.angle_beta   90.00
_cell.angle_gamma   90.00
#
_symmetry.space_group_name_H-M   'P 1'
#
loop_
_entity.id
_entity.type
_entity.pdbx_description
1 polymer ?
#
loop_
_entity_poly.entity_id
_entity_poly.type
_entity_poly.pdbx_seq_one_letter_code
_entity_poly.pdbx_strand_id
1 'polypeptide(L)'
;MGAVWRTVVEGVTGSMAYIADKHWNVVACNDEFRALIPDGEPPTNIMRWMLLDDRARHDVLMNWTEDWARGACPALRRAVTNHPTDPTLIDLASDVRRDPLAGPIYLATASSHALHPDGAVRQVNHPTKGPGWVIASAANPLPETDAMFVMMQYRPGEVRPHQPPPLSTNAR
;
A
#
# COMPACT_ATOMS: atom_id res chain seq x y z
N MET A 1 -3.69 19.66 8.14
CA MET A 1 -3.21 18.33 8.57
C MET A 1 -1.78 18.00 8.13
N GLY A 2 -1.31 18.50 6.97
CA GLY A 2 -0.07 18.02 6.36
C GLY A 2 1.26 18.39 7.03
N ALA A 3 1.39 19.56 7.68
CA ALA A 3 2.73 20.03 8.11
C ALA A 3 3.38 19.16 9.20
N VAL A 4 2.65 18.83 10.27
CA VAL A 4 3.17 18.02 11.39
C VAL A 4 3.46 16.59 10.94
N TRP A 5 2.52 15.96 10.23
CA TRP A 5 2.69 14.60 9.72
C TRP A 5 3.80 14.49 8.68
N ARG A 6 4.00 15.53 7.86
CA ARG A 6 5.13 15.59 6.95
C ARG A 6 6.45 15.53 7.71
N THR A 7 6.62 16.35 8.74
CA THR A 7 7.83 16.31 9.58
C THR A 7 8.04 14.96 10.25
N VAL A 8 6.97 14.30 10.72
CA VAL A 8 7.06 12.94 11.28
C VAL A 8 7.56 11.95 10.23
N VAL A 9 6.94 11.94 9.06
CA VAL A 9 7.28 11.01 7.97
C VAL A 9 8.70 11.24 7.47
N GLU A 10 9.08 12.49 7.21
CA GLU A 10 10.43 12.87 6.77
C GLU A 10 11.50 12.60 7.83
N GLY A 11 11.14 12.57 9.11
CA GLY A 11 12.03 12.21 10.22
C GLY A 11 12.27 10.70 10.39
N VAL A 12 11.50 9.84 9.70
CA VAL A 12 11.73 8.39 9.74
C VAL A 12 13.00 8.07 8.95
N THR A 13 13.95 7.41 9.61
CA THR A 13 15.22 6.99 9.01
C THR A 13 15.36 5.47 9.00
N GLY A 14 16.04 4.93 7.99
CA GLY A 14 16.31 3.50 7.89
C GLY A 14 15.11 2.63 7.49
N SER A 15 13.97 3.25 7.17
CA SER A 15 12.77 2.62 6.65
C SER A 15 12.10 3.54 5.64
N MET A 16 11.45 2.97 4.62
CA MET A 16 10.58 3.74 3.73
C MET A 16 9.33 4.12 4.51
N ALA A 17 8.85 5.36 4.38
CA ALA A 17 7.69 5.82 5.11
C ALA A 17 6.80 6.72 4.24
N TYR A 18 5.48 6.56 4.40
CA TYR A 18 4.49 7.47 3.84
C TYR A 18 3.27 7.56 4.74
N ILE A 19 2.51 8.63 4.57
CA ILE A 19 1.16 8.78 5.11
C ILE A 19 0.20 9.09 3.97
N ALA A 20 -0.93 8.41 3.97
CA ALA A 20 -2.00 8.60 2.99
C ALA A 20 -3.34 8.89 3.68
N ASP A 21 -4.21 9.65 3.02
CA ASP A 21 -5.58 9.88 3.49
C ASP A 21 -6.48 8.66 3.26
N LYS A 22 -7.76 8.75 3.64
CA LYS A 22 -8.77 7.70 3.48
C LYS A 22 -9.02 7.28 2.03
N HIS A 23 -8.65 8.11 1.07
CA HIS A 23 -8.75 7.84 -0.35
C HIS A 23 -7.44 7.27 -0.91
N TRP A 24 -6.44 7.01 -0.06
CA TRP A 24 -5.09 6.60 -0.41
C TRP A 24 -4.26 7.65 -1.15
N ASN A 25 -4.65 8.93 -1.09
CA ASN A 25 -3.79 9.99 -1.62
C ASN A 25 -2.59 10.17 -0.70
N VAL A 26 -1.38 10.16 -1.27
CA VAL A 26 -0.16 10.32 -0.50
C VAL A 26 -0.06 11.78 -0.06
N VAL A 27 -0.10 12.01 1.26
CA VAL A 27 -0.01 13.34 1.87
C VAL A 27 1.45 13.74 2.10
N ALA A 28 2.29 12.77 2.50
CA ALA A 28 3.73 12.93 2.63
C ALA A 28 4.45 11.57 2.53
N CYS A 29 5.71 11.60 2.12
CA CYS A 29 6.63 10.46 2.10
C CYS A 29 8.08 10.92 2.34
N ASN A 30 8.93 10.00 2.79
CA ASN A 30 10.37 10.25 2.94
C ASN A 30 11.15 9.86 1.68
N ASP A 31 12.44 10.21 1.66
CA ASP A 31 13.31 9.99 0.50
C ASP A 31 13.56 8.50 0.25
N GLU A 32 13.60 7.67 1.30
CA GLU A 32 13.71 6.22 1.14
C GLU A 32 12.50 5.66 0.39
N PHE A 33 11.28 6.13 0.67
CA PHE A 33 10.10 5.73 -0.10
C PHE A 33 10.15 6.25 -1.54
N ARG A 34 10.57 7.50 -1.75
CA ARG A 34 10.79 8.03 -3.11
C ARG A 34 11.75 7.18 -3.92
N ALA A 35 12.82 6.69 -3.29
CA ALA A 35 13.82 5.82 -3.92
C ALA A 35 13.29 4.43 -4.32
N LEU A 36 12.11 4.02 -3.86
CA LEU A 36 11.42 2.82 -4.35
C LEU A 36 10.76 3.07 -5.71
N ILE A 37 10.45 4.33 -6.04
CA ILE A 37 9.79 4.71 -7.28
C ILE A 37 10.87 5.01 -8.33
N PRO A 38 10.84 4.38 -9.52
CA PRO A 38 11.92 4.48 -10.51
C PRO A 38 12.31 5.92 -10.89
N ASP A 39 11.33 6.82 -10.96
CA ASP A 39 11.56 8.22 -11.37
C ASP A 39 11.69 9.16 -10.14
N GLY A 40 11.67 8.62 -8.92
CA GLY A 40 11.75 9.37 -7.66
C GLY A 40 10.49 10.17 -7.28
N GLU A 41 9.59 10.39 -8.24
CA GLU A 41 8.32 11.08 -7.99
C GLU A 41 7.32 10.16 -7.29
N PRO A 42 6.90 10.48 -6.05
CA PRO A 42 5.99 9.63 -5.31
C PRO A 42 4.61 9.61 -5.97
N PRO A 43 3.90 8.47 -5.95
CA PRO A 43 2.57 8.39 -6.52
C PRO A 43 1.61 9.32 -5.78
N THR A 44 0.75 10.00 -6.53
CA THR A 44 -0.32 10.83 -5.95
C THR A 44 -1.30 10.01 -5.14
N ASN A 45 -1.55 8.76 -5.56
CA ASN A 45 -2.43 7.82 -4.88
C ASN A 45 -1.79 6.42 -4.82
N ILE A 46 -1.53 5.93 -3.61
CA ILE A 46 -0.80 4.67 -3.42
C ILE A 46 -1.59 3.45 -3.87
N MET A 47 -2.92 3.47 -3.74
CA MET A 47 -3.78 2.37 -4.18
C MET A 47 -3.81 2.27 -5.71
N ARG A 48 -3.88 3.41 -6.41
CA ARG A 48 -3.77 3.45 -7.87
C ARG A 48 -2.40 2.99 -8.33
N TRP A 49 -1.34 3.43 -7.68
CA TRP A 49 0.01 2.97 -8.03
C TRP A 49 0.17 1.45 -7.86
N MET A 50 -0.34 0.88 -6.76
CA MET A 50 -0.26 -0.57 -6.54
C MET A 50 -1.10 -1.39 -7.52
N LEU A 51 -2.29 -0.92 -7.92
CA LEU A 51 -3.25 -1.71 -8.69
C LEU A 51 -3.30 -1.39 -10.17
N LEU A 52 -2.95 -0.16 -10.56
CA LEU A 52 -3.23 0.40 -11.89
C LEU A 52 -1.97 0.84 -12.66
N ASP A 53 -0.85 1.12 -12.00
CA ASP A 53 0.36 1.59 -12.68
C ASP A 53 1.16 0.43 -13.28
N ASP A 54 1.26 0.36 -14.61
CA ASP A 54 1.93 -0.75 -15.30
C ASP A 54 3.41 -0.86 -14.95
N ARG A 55 4.14 0.25 -14.82
CA ARG A 55 5.56 0.23 -14.44
C ARG A 55 5.72 -0.27 -13.02
N ALA A 56 4.85 0.12 -12.10
CA ALA A 56 4.88 -0.40 -10.73
C ALA A 56 4.71 -1.93 -10.72
N ARG A 57 3.71 -2.46 -11.44
CA ARG A 57 3.43 -3.91 -11.48
C ARG A 57 4.57 -4.73 -12.08
N HIS A 58 5.22 -4.19 -13.11
CA HIS A 58 6.24 -4.92 -13.86
C HIS A 58 7.64 -4.75 -13.26
N ASP A 59 8.00 -3.55 -12.83
CA ASP A 59 9.38 -3.20 -12.51
C ASP A 59 9.68 -3.23 -11.02
N VAL A 60 8.66 -2.99 -10.16
CA VAL A 60 8.85 -2.75 -8.72
C VAL A 60 8.12 -3.79 -7.86
N LEU A 61 6.84 -4.03 -8.11
CA LEU A 61 5.95 -4.85 -7.28
C LEU A 61 6.03 -6.32 -7.68
N MET A 62 7.11 -6.98 -7.30
CA MET A 62 7.33 -8.40 -7.61
C MET A 62 6.21 -9.29 -7.07
N ASN A 63 5.95 -10.40 -7.76
CA ASN A 63 4.87 -11.33 -7.45
C ASN A 63 3.49 -10.60 -7.34
N TRP A 64 3.28 -9.61 -8.21
CA TRP A 64 2.19 -8.64 -8.12
C TRP A 64 0.82 -9.27 -7.84
N THR A 65 0.44 -10.28 -8.62
CA THR A 65 -0.87 -10.94 -8.51
C THR A 65 -1.12 -11.53 -7.11
N GLU A 66 -0.17 -12.30 -6.60
CA GLU A 66 -0.35 -13.10 -5.38
C GLU A 66 -0.09 -12.31 -4.10
N ASP A 67 0.81 -11.34 -4.14
CA ASP A 67 1.20 -10.56 -2.97
C ASP A 67 0.49 -9.20 -2.93
N TRP A 68 0.65 -8.39 -3.98
CA TRP A 68 0.21 -6.99 -3.99
C TRP A 68 -1.29 -6.87 -4.29
N ALA A 69 -1.73 -7.35 -5.45
CA ALA A 69 -3.11 -7.25 -5.90
C ALA A 69 -4.08 -7.98 -4.96
N ARG A 70 -3.70 -9.19 -4.51
CA ARG A 70 -4.50 -9.99 -3.56
C ARG A 70 -4.71 -9.32 -2.20
N GLY A 71 -3.78 -8.45 -1.78
CA GLY A 71 -3.95 -7.64 -0.56
C GLY A 71 -4.73 -6.36 -0.80
N ALA A 72 -4.41 -5.62 -1.86
CA ALA A 72 -4.97 -4.31 -2.16
C ALA A 72 -6.43 -4.36 -2.64
N CYS A 73 -6.80 -5.36 -3.46
CA CYS A 73 -8.16 -5.48 -3.98
C CYS A 73 -9.24 -5.63 -2.88
N PRO A 74 -9.10 -6.54 -1.89
CA PRO A 74 -10.00 -6.59 -0.75
C PRO A 74 -10.07 -5.27 0.03
N ALA A 75 -8.94 -4.58 0.23
CA ALA A 75 -8.89 -3.33 0.99
C ALA A 75 -9.72 -2.23 0.31
N LEU A 76 -9.57 -2.06 -1.01
CA LEU A 76 -10.40 -1.16 -1.80
C LEU A 76 -11.88 -1.53 -1.71
N ARG A 77 -12.21 -2.82 -1.88
CA ARG A 77 -13.59 -3.31 -1.80
C ARG A 77 -14.22 -2.99 -0.44
N ARG A 78 -13.51 -3.25 0.66
CA ARG A 78 -13.98 -2.94 2.01
C ARG A 78 -14.27 -1.45 2.17
N ALA A 79 -13.40 -0.57 1.67
CA ALA A 79 -13.63 0.87 1.76
C ALA A 79 -14.87 1.31 0.97
N VAL A 80 -15.07 0.79 -0.24
CA VAL A 80 -16.30 1.05 -1.03
C VAL A 80 -17.55 0.55 -0.31
N THR A 81 -17.50 -0.64 0.30
CA THR A 81 -18.63 -1.18 1.07
C THR A 81 -18.94 -0.31 2.30
N ASN A 82 -17.91 0.19 2.99
CA ASN A 82 -18.08 1.03 4.18
C ASN A 82 -18.53 2.46 3.83
N HIS A 83 -18.24 2.94 2.63
CA HIS A 83 -18.55 4.29 2.17
C HIS A 83 -19.21 4.26 0.78
N PRO A 84 -20.42 3.69 0.65
CA PRO A 84 -21.05 3.39 -0.63
C PRO A 84 -21.49 4.62 -1.42
N THR A 85 -21.39 5.82 -0.84
CA THR A 85 -21.73 7.11 -1.48
C THR A 85 -20.51 7.97 -1.75
N ASP A 86 -19.29 7.48 -1.46
CA ASP A 86 -18.06 8.23 -1.70
C ASP A 86 -17.65 8.13 -3.18
N PRO A 87 -17.77 9.21 -3.98
CA PRO A 87 -17.54 9.15 -5.42
C PRO A 87 -16.09 8.79 -5.75
N THR A 88 -15.12 9.24 -4.96
CA THR A 88 -13.69 8.96 -5.19
C THR A 88 -13.39 7.47 -5.08
N LEU A 89 -13.98 6.79 -4.09
CA LEU A 89 -13.81 5.35 -3.90
C LEU A 89 -14.54 4.55 -4.99
N ILE A 90 -15.73 4.99 -5.39
CA ILE A 90 -16.50 4.37 -6.47
C ILE A 90 -15.73 4.44 -7.79
N ASP A 91 -15.18 5.61 -8.12
CA ASP A 91 -14.42 5.83 -9.34
C ASP A 91 -13.16 4.95 -9.36
N LEU A 92 -12.40 4.94 -8.27
CA LEU A 92 -11.24 4.06 -8.12
C LEU A 92 -11.59 2.58 -8.31
N ALA A 93 -12.68 2.10 -7.71
CA ALA A 93 -13.12 0.72 -7.88
C ALA A 93 -13.66 0.42 -9.28
N SER A 94 -14.25 1.42 -9.95
CA SER A 94 -14.64 1.32 -11.36
C SER A 94 -13.43 1.17 -12.26
N ASP A 95 -12.37 1.95 -12.03
CA ASP A 95 -11.10 1.86 -12.77
C ASP A 95 -10.45 0.50 -12.58
N VAL A 96 -10.34 0.02 -11.33
CA VAL A 96 -9.81 -1.32 -11.02
C VAL A 96 -10.64 -2.42 -11.66
N ARG A 97 -11.99 -2.30 -11.67
CA ARG A 97 -12.85 -3.31 -12.30
C ARG A 97 -12.65 -3.37 -13.82
N ARG A 98 -12.35 -2.23 -14.47
CA ARG A 98 -12.12 -2.14 -15.91
C ARG A 98 -10.71 -2.54 -16.33
N ASP A 99 -9.76 -2.53 -15.40
CA ASP A 99 -8.40 -2.97 -15.67
C ASP A 99 -8.36 -4.48 -16.02
N PRO A 100 -7.69 -4.88 -17.12
CA PRO A 100 -7.72 -6.27 -17.58
C PRO A 100 -6.98 -7.25 -16.65
N LEU A 101 -6.07 -6.77 -15.80
CA LEU A 101 -5.29 -7.61 -14.88
C LEU A 101 -5.86 -7.57 -13.45
N ALA A 102 -6.13 -6.38 -12.94
CA ALA A 102 -6.64 -6.17 -11.58
C ALA A 102 -8.13 -6.48 -11.47
N GLY A 103 -8.91 -6.25 -12.53
CA GLY A 103 -10.36 -6.47 -12.55
C GLY A 103 -10.76 -7.90 -12.19
N PRO A 104 -10.21 -8.94 -12.84
CA PRO A 104 -10.47 -10.34 -12.48
C PRO A 104 -10.15 -10.65 -11.02
N ILE A 105 -9.03 -10.15 -10.50
CA ILE A 105 -8.62 -10.36 -9.10
C ILE A 105 -9.61 -9.67 -8.15
N TYR A 106 -9.95 -8.41 -8.43
CA TYR A 106 -10.90 -7.64 -7.63
C TYR A 106 -12.27 -8.30 -7.55
N LEU A 107 -12.75 -8.90 -8.64
CA LEU A 107 -14.00 -9.65 -8.69
C LEU A 107 -13.90 -10.98 -7.93
N ALA A 108 -12.79 -11.71 -8.09
CA ALA A 108 -12.58 -12.99 -7.42
C ALA A 108 -12.44 -12.85 -5.89
N THR A 109 -11.93 -11.72 -5.39
CA THR A 109 -11.78 -11.47 -3.95
C THR A 109 -13.03 -10.89 -3.28
N ALA A 110 -14.22 -11.06 -3.87
CA ALA A 110 -15.46 -10.48 -3.35
C ALA A 110 -15.80 -10.90 -1.91
N SER A 111 -15.44 -12.12 -1.53
CA SER A 111 -15.67 -12.69 -0.20
C SER A 111 -14.42 -12.70 0.69
N SER A 112 -13.31 -12.12 0.23
CA SER A 112 -12.05 -12.12 0.97
C SER A 112 -12.05 -11.03 2.04
N HIS A 113 -11.61 -11.40 3.24
CA HIS A 113 -11.35 -10.41 4.28
C HIS A 113 -10.15 -9.56 3.89
N ALA A 114 -10.32 -8.25 3.97
CA ALA A 114 -9.22 -7.33 3.69
C ALA A 114 -8.16 -7.43 4.78
N LEU A 115 -6.98 -7.89 4.40
CA LEU A 115 -5.83 -7.98 5.27
C LEU A 115 -5.37 -6.57 5.63
N HIS A 116 -5.13 -6.34 6.92
CA HIS A 116 -4.48 -5.12 7.35
C HIS A 116 -3.04 -5.11 6.82
N PRO A 117 -2.50 -3.98 6.35
CA PRO A 117 -1.14 -3.92 5.83
C PRO A 117 -0.07 -4.15 6.90
N ASP A 118 -0.41 -4.00 8.18
CA ASP A 118 0.51 -4.25 9.29
C ASP A 118 0.97 -5.71 9.33
N GLY A 119 2.27 -5.90 9.42
CA GLY A 119 2.94 -7.18 9.34
C GLY A 119 3.04 -7.76 7.92
N ALA A 120 2.44 -7.14 6.89
CA ALA A 120 2.46 -7.70 5.55
C ALA A 120 3.90 -7.80 5.00
N VAL A 121 4.24 -8.97 4.47
CA VAL A 121 5.51 -9.22 3.77
C VAL A 121 5.25 -9.29 2.28
N ARG A 122 5.91 -8.42 1.51
CA ARG A 122 5.73 -8.29 0.06
C ARG A 122 7.06 -8.22 -0.65
N GLN A 123 7.18 -8.88 -1.80
CA GLN A 123 8.41 -8.84 -2.59
C GLN A 123 8.46 -7.53 -3.40
N VAL A 124 9.65 -6.94 -3.52
CA VAL A 124 9.91 -5.77 -4.36
C VAL A 124 11.21 -5.94 -5.14
N ASN A 125 11.29 -5.27 -6.28
CA ASN A 125 12.54 -4.99 -6.98
C ASN A 125 12.87 -3.51 -6.79
N HIS A 126 13.70 -3.21 -5.79
CA HIS A 126 14.04 -1.85 -5.43
C HIS A 126 15.05 -1.27 -6.44
N PRO A 127 14.82 -0.08 -7.04
CA PRO A 127 15.65 0.44 -8.13
C PRO A 127 17.15 0.47 -7.84
N THR A 128 17.54 0.88 -6.62
CA THR A 128 18.96 0.96 -6.21
C THR A 128 19.45 -0.21 -5.36
N LYS A 129 18.56 -1.01 -4.76
CA LYS A 129 18.93 -2.11 -3.83
C LYS A 129 18.69 -3.51 -4.41
N GLY A 130 18.11 -3.60 -5.60
CA GLY A 130 17.76 -4.84 -6.28
C GLY A 130 16.56 -5.56 -5.66
N PRO A 131 16.37 -6.85 -5.98
CA PRO A 131 15.27 -7.65 -5.46
C PRO A 131 15.41 -7.92 -3.96
N GLY A 132 14.27 -7.86 -3.27
CA GLY A 132 14.17 -8.14 -1.84
C GLY A 132 12.74 -8.12 -1.34
N TRP A 133 12.59 -7.93 -0.04
CA TRP A 133 11.30 -7.97 0.65
C TRP A 133 11.07 -6.69 1.43
N VAL A 134 9.83 -6.23 1.48
CA VAL A 134 9.37 -5.22 2.41
C VAL A 134 8.51 -5.86 3.49
N ILE A 135 8.76 -5.47 4.73
CA ILE A 135 7.93 -5.80 5.88
C ILE A 135 7.23 -4.51 6.29
N ALA A 136 5.92 -4.48 6.13
CA ALA A 136 5.12 -3.30 6.42
C ALA A 136 4.74 -3.23 7.90
N SER A 137 4.84 -2.04 8.47
CA SER A 137 4.24 -1.66 9.75
C SER A 137 3.24 -0.55 9.48
N ALA A 138 1.99 -0.73 9.86
CA ALA A 138 0.93 0.21 9.52
C ALA A 138 0.08 0.58 10.72
N ALA A 139 -0.26 1.86 10.82
CA ALA A 139 -1.10 2.38 11.89
C ALA A 139 -1.99 3.51 11.37
N ASN A 140 -3.20 3.60 11.93
CA ASN A 140 -4.04 4.78 11.78
C ASN A 140 -3.73 5.72 12.95
N PRO A 141 -3.28 6.97 12.71
CA PRO A 141 -2.84 7.81 13.81
C PRO A 141 -3.92 8.16 14.83
N LEU A 142 -5.10 8.54 14.35
CA LEU A 142 -6.31 8.79 15.13
C LEU A 142 -7.52 8.43 14.27
N PRO A 143 -8.61 7.87 14.82
CA PRO A 143 -9.82 7.55 14.07
C PRO A 143 -10.40 8.75 13.31
N GLU A 144 -10.33 9.95 13.88
CA GLU A 144 -10.88 11.19 13.30
C GLU A 144 -10.01 11.75 12.18
N THR A 145 -8.78 11.27 12.04
CA THR A 145 -7.83 11.72 11.02
C THR A 145 -8.04 11.02 9.69
N ASP A 146 -8.73 9.87 9.68
CA ASP A 146 -9.05 9.14 8.44
C ASP A 146 -7.81 9.00 7.54
N ALA A 147 -6.67 8.64 8.15
CA ALA A 147 -5.39 8.47 7.47
C ALA A 147 -4.71 7.18 7.89
N MET A 148 -3.76 6.75 7.07
CA MET A 148 -2.95 5.56 7.28
C MET A 148 -1.47 5.94 7.14
N PHE A 149 -0.71 5.73 8.21
CA PHE A 149 0.74 5.83 8.21
C PHE A 149 1.33 4.42 8.01
N VAL A 150 2.29 4.31 7.08
CA VAL A 150 2.93 3.04 6.75
C VAL A 150 4.44 3.24 6.74
N MET A 151 5.15 2.35 7.43
CA MET A 151 6.58 2.15 7.30
C MET A 151 6.85 0.81 6.61
N MET A 152 7.90 0.74 5.81
CA MET A 152 8.33 -0.49 5.14
C MET A 152 9.82 -0.70 5.35
N GLN A 153 10.16 -1.77 6.04
CA GLN A 153 11.55 -2.18 6.24
C GLN A 153 12.00 -3.06 5.07
N TYR A 154 13.06 -2.65 4.38
CA TYR A 154 13.66 -3.46 3.33
C TYR A 154 14.55 -4.58 3.92
N ARG A 155 14.43 -5.77 3.34
CA ARG A 155 15.26 -6.94 3.63
C ARG A 155 15.78 -7.51 2.30
N PRO A 156 17.09 -7.47 2.03
CA PRO A 156 17.64 -8.03 0.80
C PRO A 156 17.53 -9.56 0.81
N GLY A 157 17.47 -10.15 -0.39
CA GLY A 157 17.56 -11.60 -0.59
C GLY A 157 16.30 -12.22 -1.16
N GLU A 158 16.43 -13.48 -1.56
CA GLU A 158 15.40 -14.23 -2.29
C GLU A 158 14.41 -14.95 -1.36
N VAL A 159 14.83 -15.25 -0.13
CA VAL A 159 14.02 -16.01 0.83
C VAL A 159 12.99 -15.11 1.49
N ARG A 160 11.71 -15.49 1.38
CA ARG A 160 10.59 -14.79 2.03
C ARG A 160 10.80 -14.74 3.54
N PRO A 161 10.89 -13.53 4.15
CA PRO A 161 10.92 -13.40 5.60
C PRO A 161 9.65 -13.94 6.23
N HIS A 162 9.76 -14.42 7.47
CA HIS A 162 8.60 -14.76 8.27
C HIS A 162 7.70 -13.53 8.42
N GLN A 163 6.39 -13.71 8.23
CA GLN A 163 5.42 -12.65 8.42
C GLN A 163 5.24 -12.40 9.91
N PRO A 164 5.67 -11.24 10.47
CA PRO A 164 5.46 -10.97 11.87
C PRO A 164 3.95 -10.82 12.14
N PRO A 165 3.49 -11.15 13.36
CA PRO A 165 2.12 -10.88 13.74
C PRO A 165 1.87 -9.36 13.68
N PRO A 166 0.68 -8.92 13.22
CA PRO A 166 0.30 -7.52 13.32
C PRO A 166 0.21 -7.10 14.80
N LEU A 167 0.50 -5.83 15.07
CA LEU A 167 0.33 -5.22 16.38
C LEU A 167 -1.13 -5.26 16.83
N SER A 168 -2.08 -5.16 15.89
CA SER A 168 -3.48 -5.48 16.14
C SER A 168 -3.76 -6.96 15.89
N THR A 169 -3.65 -7.80 16.92
CA THR A 169 -4.53 -8.95 17.02
C THR A 169 -5.91 -8.40 17.35
N ASN A 170 -6.96 -8.76 16.62
CA ASN A 170 -8.31 -8.37 17.02
C ASN A 170 -8.61 -8.93 18.43
N ALA A 171 -8.42 -8.10 19.44
CA ALA A 171 -9.27 -8.08 20.61
C ALA A 171 -10.55 -7.33 20.21
N ARG A 172 -11.43 -8.03 19.47
CA ARG A 172 -12.90 -7.93 19.38
C ARG A 172 -13.41 -8.42 18.04
#